data_AF-A0A4Q6GRD8-F1
#
_entry.id   AF-A0A4Q6GRD8-F1
#
_cell.length_a   1.000
_cell.length_b   1.000
_cell.length_c   1.000
_cell.angle_alpha   90.00
_cell.angle_beta   90.00
_cell.angle_gamma   90.00
#
_symmetry.space_group_name_H-M   'P 1'
#
loop_
_entity.id
_entity.type
_entity.pdbx_description
1 polymer ?
#
loop_
_entity_poly.entity_id
_entity_poly.type
_entity_poly.pdbx_seq_one_letter_code
_entity_poly.pdbx_strand_id
1 'polypeptide(L)'
;GVEAVLHFGGISTEKPFEPSMQANILGVANLYEALHKAGTKRVIFASSNHAIGYHHVNTVLDADSPTRPDSYYGLSKVFGEQIARYYFDRFGIETVCIRIGSSFPEPANKRMMSTWFSYDDLVEMLRCSLFAPRVGHTIVYGMSDNDSVWWDNRLVSHLGYKPKDSSSKFAHLFPDTSDFPAKDDVTTMYQGGKFLLDGPQY
;
A
#
# COMPACT_ATOMS: atom_id res chain seq x y z
N GLY A 1 -0.80 4.21 -28.39
CA GLY A 1 -1.71 3.95 -27.25
C GLY A 1 -0.94 4.16 -25.96
N VAL A 2 -1.52 3.81 -24.80
CA VAL A 2 -0.87 3.90 -23.49
C VAL A 2 0.06 2.69 -23.27
N GLU A 3 1.32 2.92 -22.91
CA GLU A 3 2.34 1.87 -22.76
C GLU A 3 2.41 1.30 -21.33
N ALA A 4 2.10 2.12 -20.32
CA ALA A 4 2.02 1.74 -18.92
C ALA A 4 1.00 2.62 -18.18
N VAL A 5 0.45 2.12 -17.07
CA VAL A 5 -0.50 2.87 -16.23
C VAL A 5 -0.01 2.95 -14.79
N LEU A 6 -0.03 4.16 -14.23
CA LEU A 6 0.07 4.40 -12.80
C LEU A 6 -1.35 4.67 -12.27
N HIS A 7 -1.96 3.68 -11.64
CA HIS A 7 -3.35 3.78 -11.21
C HIS A 7 -3.44 4.23 -9.75
N PHE A 8 -3.57 5.56 -9.58
CA PHE A 8 -3.83 6.23 -8.30
C PHE A 8 -5.29 6.71 -8.17
N GLY A 9 -6.13 6.42 -9.16
CA GLY A 9 -7.55 6.79 -9.15
C GLY A 9 -8.37 5.94 -8.18
N GLY A 10 -9.51 6.48 -7.75
CA GLY A 10 -10.46 5.84 -6.84
C GLY A 10 -10.57 6.55 -5.49
N ILE A 11 -11.29 5.93 -4.57
CA ILE A 11 -11.43 6.39 -3.18
C ILE A 11 -10.24 5.89 -2.37
N SER A 12 -9.62 6.79 -1.60
CA SER A 12 -8.37 6.56 -0.84
C SER A 12 -8.55 6.49 0.70
N THR A 13 -9.77 6.62 1.20
CA THR A 13 -10.12 6.56 2.63
C THR A 13 -11.33 5.68 2.83
N GLU A 14 -11.69 5.38 4.09
CA GLU A 14 -12.96 4.72 4.35
C GLU A 14 -14.15 5.60 3.90
N LYS A 15 -15.10 4.95 3.23
CA LYS A 15 -16.34 5.51 2.71
C LYS A 15 -17.45 4.46 2.78
N PRO A 16 -18.73 4.86 2.66
CA PRO A 16 -19.81 3.90 2.55
C PRO A 16 -19.57 2.86 1.45
N PHE A 17 -20.21 1.70 1.59
CA PHE A 17 -19.95 0.54 0.73
C PHE A 17 -20.13 0.87 -0.77
N GLU A 18 -21.30 1.36 -1.18
CA GLU A 18 -21.64 1.55 -2.59
C GLU A 18 -20.65 2.44 -3.36
N PRO A 19 -20.34 3.70 -2.93
CA PRO A 19 -19.37 4.52 -3.64
C PRO A 19 -17.98 3.88 -3.68
N SER A 20 -17.57 3.19 -2.60
CA SER A 20 -16.30 2.44 -2.55
C SER A 20 -16.27 1.32 -3.59
N MET A 21 -17.36 0.57 -3.74
CA MET A 21 -17.45 -0.51 -4.71
C MET A 21 -17.46 0.02 -6.15
N GLN A 22 -18.22 1.08 -6.43
CA GLN A 22 -18.23 1.69 -7.77
C GLN A 22 -16.83 2.18 -8.18
N ALA A 23 -16.17 2.94 -7.31
CA ALA A 23 -14.87 3.53 -7.63
C ALA A 23 -13.74 2.49 -7.69
N ASN A 24 -13.66 1.59 -6.70
CA ASN A 24 -12.47 0.76 -6.51
C ASN A 24 -12.64 -0.70 -6.97
N ILE A 25 -13.86 -1.24 -7.01
CA ILE A 25 -14.11 -2.61 -7.52
C ILE A 25 -14.41 -2.53 -9.02
N LEU A 26 -15.51 -1.86 -9.38
CA LEU A 26 -15.92 -1.76 -10.77
C LEU A 26 -14.89 -0.97 -11.60
N GLY A 27 -14.38 0.14 -11.05
CA GLY A 27 -13.34 0.93 -11.71
C GLY A 27 -12.08 0.11 -12.04
N VAL A 28 -11.61 -0.73 -11.11
CA VAL A 28 -10.42 -1.57 -11.33
C VAL A 28 -10.73 -2.72 -12.30
N ALA A 29 -11.90 -3.35 -12.21
CA ALA A 29 -12.31 -4.37 -13.19
C ALA A 29 -12.32 -3.81 -14.62
N ASN A 30 -12.92 -2.63 -14.81
CA ASN A 30 -12.96 -1.93 -16.09
C ASN A 30 -11.57 -1.54 -16.59
N LEU A 31 -10.69 -1.08 -15.69
CA LEU A 31 -9.30 -0.75 -16.03
C LEU A 31 -8.59 -1.96 -16.64
N TYR A 32 -8.61 -3.11 -15.96
CA TYR A 32 -7.89 -4.30 -16.44
C TYR A 32 -8.49 -4.87 -17.72
N GLU A 33 -9.82 -4.81 -17.89
CA GLU A 33 -10.45 -5.17 -19.16
C GLU A 33 -9.99 -4.26 -20.30
N ALA A 34 -9.93 -2.95 -20.07
CA ALA A 34 -9.47 -1.98 -21.05
C ALA A 34 -7.98 -2.18 -21.41
N LEU A 35 -7.12 -2.42 -20.41
CA LEU A 35 -5.70 -2.70 -20.61
C LEU A 35 -5.48 -3.97 -21.45
N HIS A 36 -6.24 -5.02 -21.15
CA HIS A 36 -6.21 -6.26 -21.92
C HIS A 36 -6.58 -6.01 -23.40
N LYS A 37 -7.68 -5.30 -23.66
CA LYS A 37 -8.11 -4.95 -25.02
C LYS A 37 -7.11 -4.05 -25.75
N ALA A 38 -6.45 -3.15 -25.03
CA ALA A 38 -5.45 -2.23 -25.59
C ALA A 38 -4.06 -2.86 -25.77
N GLY A 39 -3.81 -4.04 -25.19
CA GLY A 39 -2.50 -4.69 -25.21
C GLY A 39 -1.44 -4.06 -24.29
N THR A 40 -1.85 -3.20 -23.35
CA THR A 40 -0.96 -2.59 -22.35
C THR A 40 -0.58 -3.64 -21.30
N LYS A 41 0.72 -3.78 -21.00
CA LYS A 41 1.22 -4.89 -20.17
C LYS A 41 1.88 -4.50 -18.85
N ARG A 42 1.97 -3.21 -18.52
CA ARG A 42 2.60 -2.73 -17.28
C ARG A 42 1.64 -1.84 -16.48
N VAL A 43 1.38 -2.23 -15.24
CA VAL A 43 0.56 -1.48 -14.29
C VAL A 43 1.31 -1.27 -12.99
N ILE A 44 1.21 -0.07 -12.44
CA ILE A 44 1.60 0.24 -11.07
C ILE A 44 0.31 0.58 -10.35
N PHE A 45 -0.11 -0.30 -9.46
CA PHE A 45 -1.37 -0.19 -8.74
C PHE A 45 -1.13 0.37 -7.34
N ALA A 46 -1.79 1.50 -7.03
CA ALA A 46 -1.80 2.07 -5.69
C ALA A 46 -2.69 1.20 -4.77
N SER A 47 -2.11 0.13 -4.23
CA SER A 47 -2.66 -0.60 -3.08
C SER A 47 -2.44 0.20 -1.79
N SER A 48 -2.65 -0.42 -0.64
CA SER A 48 -2.62 0.25 0.64
C SER A 48 -2.15 -0.67 1.75
N ASN A 49 -1.45 -0.11 2.75
CA ASN A 49 -1.23 -0.78 4.03
C ASN A 49 -2.56 -1.20 4.71
N HIS A 50 -3.68 -0.54 4.38
CA HIS A 50 -5.01 -0.92 4.88
C HIS A 50 -5.51 -2.29 4.38
N ALA A 51 -4.85 -2.91 3.38
CA ALA A 51 -5.07 -4.31 3.00
C ALA A 51 -4.59 -5.31 4.10
N ILE A 52 -3.73 -4.86 5.00
CA ILE A 52 -3.11 -5.63 6.08
C ILE A 52 -3.33 -5.00 7.46
N GLY A 53 -4.25 -4.05 7.58
CA GLY A 53 -4.38 -3.19 8.76
C GLY A 53 -4.63 -3.92 10.09
N TYR A 54 -5.29 -5.08 10.10
CA TYR A 54 -5.53 -5.88 11.31
C TYR A 54 -4.36 -6.80 11.72
N HIS A 55 -3.20 -6.71 11.09
CA HIS A 55 -1.99 -7.31 11.66
C HIS A 55 -1.48 -6.50 12.84
N HIS A 56 -0.85 -7.17 13.81
CA HIS A 56 -0.27 -6.48 14.96
C HIS A 56 1.00 -5.71 14.58
N VAL A 57 1.26 -4.61 15.28
CA VAL A 57 2.46 -3.78 15.06
C VAL A 57 3.78 -4.51 15.39
N ASN A 58 3.73 -5.62 16.14
CA ASN A 58 4.89 -6.45 16.46
C ASN A 58 5.08 -7.63 15.49
N THR A 59 4.26 -7.75 14.45
CA THR A 59 4.40 -8.75 13.39
C THR A 59 5.09 -8.12 12.18
N VAL A 60 6.25 -8.65 11.81
CA VAL A 60 6.90 -8.28 10.54
C VAL A 60 6.22 -9.02 9.40
N LEU A 61 5.80 -8.30 8.36
CA LEU A 61 5.11 -8.85 7.19
C LEU A 61 5.98 -8.77 5.95
N ASP A 62 5.99 -9.82 5.14
CA ASP A 62 6.60 -9.86 3.81
C ASP A 62 5.53 -9.89 2.71
N ALA A 63 5.96 -10.05 1.45
CA ALA A 63 5.09 -10.03 0.28
C ALA A 63 4.04 -11.18 0.27
N ASP A 64 4.31 -12.29 0.96
CA ASP A 64 3.45 -13.48 0.99
C ASP A 64 2.51 -13.51 2.20
N SER A 65 2.66 -12.54 3.11
CA SER A 65 1.85 -12.42 4.31
C SER A 65 0.36 -12.22 3.96
N PRO A 66 -0.56 -12.88 4.70
CA PRO A 66 -1.98 -12.87 4.36
C PRO A 66 -2.60 -11.49 4.53
N THR A 67 -3.58 -11.14 3.70
CA THR A 67 -4.34 -9.89 3.86
C THR A 67 -5.24 -9.95 5.10
N ARG A 68 -5.31 -8.86 5.84
CA ARG A 68 -6.22 -8.67 6.98
C ARG A 68 -6.76 -7.22 6.93
N PRO A 69 -7.68 -6.93 5.99
CA PRO A 69 -8.08 -5.56 5.69
C PRO A 69 -8.88 -4.94 6.83
N ASP A 70 -8.64 -3.66 7.11
CA ASP A 70 -9.23 -2.94 8.25
C ASP A 70 -10.50 -2.13 7.94
N SER A 71 -10.92 -2.10 6.67
CA SER A 71 -11.91 -1.16 6.15
C SER A 71 -12.51 -1.64 4.81
N TYR A 72 -13.64 -1.07 4.36
CA TYR A 72 -14.12 -1.30 2.99
C TYR A 72 -13.13 -0.78 1.95
N TYR A 73 -12.44 0.31 2.28
CA TYR A 73 -11.29 0.77 1.49
C TYR A 73 -10.21 -0.31 1.38
N GLY A 74 -9.76 -0.87 2.51
CA GLY A 74 -8.78 -1.96 2.55
C GLY A 74 -9.23 -3.19 1.74
N LEU A 75 -10.48 -3.62 1.91
CA LEU A 75 -11.09 -4.71 1.13
C LEU A 75 -11.04 -4.43 -0.38
N SER A 76 -11.34 -3.20 -0.80
CA SER A 76 -11.32 -2.84 -2.21
C SER A 76 -9.91 -2.88 -2.82
N LYS A 77 -8.87 -2.56 -2.04
CA LYS A 77 -7.48 -2.69 -2.47
C LYS A 77 -7.05 -4.15 -2.57
N VAL A 78 -7.50 -5.00 -1.65
CA VAL A 78 -7.31 -6.47 -1.76
C VAL A 78 -7.93 -7.00 -3.05
N PHE A 79 -9.15 -6.59 -3.38
CA PHE A 79 -9.77 -6.96 -4.67
C PHE A 79 -8.90 -6.54 -5.87
N GLY A 80 -8.37 -5.32 -5.86
CA GLY A 80 -7.47 -4.85 -6.91
C GLY A 80 -6.18 -5.68 -7.02
N GLU A 81 -5.60 -6.10 -5.89
CA GLU A 81 -4.45 -7.02 -5.86
C GLU A 81 -4.79 -8.38 -6.48
N GLN A 82 -6.00 -8.91 -6.22
CA GLN A 82 -6.45 -10.19 -6.77
C GLN A 82 -6.81 -10.11 -8.27
N ILE A 83 -7.42 -9.01 -8.71
CA ILE A 83 -7.64 -8.74 -10.14
C ILE A 83 -6.30 -8.67 -10.86
N ALA A 84 -5.32 -7.95 -10.31
CA ALA A 84 -3.98 -7.87 -10.86
C ALA A 84 -3.35 -9.26 -11.03
N ARG A 85 -3.48 -10.10 -9.99
CA ARG A 85 -2.98 -11.48 -10.02
C ARG A 85 -3.63 -12.30 -11.13
N TYR A 86 -4.96 -12.25 -11.22
CA TYR A 86 -5.72 -12.96 -12.24
C TYR A 86 -5.34 -12.55 -13.66
N TYR A 87 -5.20 -11.24 -13.93
CA TYR A 87 -4.82 -10.75 -15.25
C TYR A 87 -3.35 -11.01 -15.58
N PHE A 88 -2.47 -11.08 -14.58
CA PHE A 88 -1.10 -11.54 -14.77
C PHE A 88 -1.08 -13.03 -15.18
N ASP A 89 -1.69 -13.91 -14.38
CA ASP A 89 -1.65 -15.36 -14.64
C ASP A 89 -2.31 -15.73 -15.98
N ARG A 90 -3.38 -15.02 -16.35
CA ARG A 90 -4.16 -15.33 -17.55
C ARG A 90 -3.65 -14.67 -18.82
N PHE A 91 -3.12 -13.44 -18.73
CA PHE A 91 -2.82 -12.60 -19.89
C PHE A 91 -1.41 -11.99 -19.87
N GLY A 92 -0.64 -12.20 -18.81
CA GLY A 92 0.70 -11.65 -18.66
C GLY A 92 0.74 -10.14 -18.47
N ILE A 93 -0.33 -9.53 -17.94
CA ILE A 93 -0.31 -8.11 -17.55
C ILE A 93 0.48 -7.99 -16.25
N GLU A 94 1.71 -7.51 -16.35
CA GLU A 94 2.59 -7.35 -15.19
C GLU A 94 2.13 -6.17 -14.34
N THR A 95 2.04 -6.38 -13.03
CA THR A 95 1.58 -5.39 -12.06
C THR A 95 2.46 -5.36 -10.82
N VAL A 96 2.87 -4.15 -10.42
CA VAL A 96 3.39 -3.89 -9.07
C VAL A 96 2.28 -3.28 -8.23
N CYS A 97 1.81 -4.01 -7.22
CA CYS A 97 0.85 -3.53 -6.23
C CYS A 97 1.62 -2.95 -5.04
N ILE A 98 1.65 -1.63 -4.95
CA ILE A 98 2.35 -0.93 -3.87
C ILE A 98 1.37 -0.76 -2.71
N ARG A 99 1.58 -1.47 -1.60
CA ARG A 99 0.89 -1.23 -0.33
C ARG A 99 1.48 0.04 0.30
N ILE A 100 0.98 1.19 -0.14
CA ILE A 100 1.45 2.50 0.30
C ILE A 100 1.25 2.64 1.81
N GLY A 101 2.30 2.99 2.54
CA GLY A 101 2.26 3.33 3.95
C GLY A 101 1.64 4.70 4.18
N SER A 102 2.47 5.71 4.47
CA SER A 102 2.02 7.07 4.75
C SER A 102 2.86 8.07 3.96
N SER A 103 2.38 8.37 2.75
CA SER A 103 3.06 9.25 1.81
C SER A 103 2.66 10.71 2.01
N PHE A 104 3.44 11.44 2.80
CA PHE A 104 3.21 12.83 3.20
C PHE A 104 4.53 13.60 3.29
N PRO A 105 4.52 14.96 3.35
CA PRO A 105 5.75 15.75 3.50
C PRO A 105 6.53 15.38 4.77
N GLU A 106 5.82 15.09 5.85
CA GLU A 106 6.36 14.63 7.13
C GLU A 106 5.37 13.70 7.84
N PRO A 107 5.83 12.84 8.77
CA PRO A 107 4.96 12.00 9.60
C PRO A 107 4.04 12.87 10.47
N ALA A 108 2.73 12.59 10.48
CA ALA A 108 1.75 13.34 11.27
C ALA A 108 1.51 12.76 12.69
N ASN A 109 2.02 11.57 12.97
CA ASN A 109 1.88 10.89 14.26
C ASN A 109 2.95 9.78 14.43
N LYS A 110 3.08 9.24 15.64
CA LYS A 110 4.07 8.22 16.00
C LYS A 110 4.00 6.96 15.15
N ARG A 111 2.80 6.50 14.74
CA ARG A 111 2.65 5.37 13.81
C ARG A 111 3.33 5.65 12.48
N MET A 112 3.21 6.87 11.96
CA MET A 112 3.85 7.25 10.70
C MET A 112 5.36 7.21 10.79
N MET A 113 5.99 7.25 11.98
CA MET A 113 7.42 7.00 12.08
C MET A 113 7.83 5.63 11.53
N SER A 114 6.93 4.63 11.56
CA SER A 114 7.16 3.32 10.94
C SER A 114 6.67 3.21 9.50
N THR A 115 5.58 3.89 9.16
CA THR A 115 4.92 3.75 7.86
C THR A 115 5.25 4.86 6.87
N TRP A 116 6.03 5.87 7.26
CA TRP A 116 6.30 7.03 6.41
C TRP A 116 6.99 6.62 5.11
N PHE A 117 6.56 7.27 4.04
CA PHE A 117 7.04 7.05 2.69
C PHE A 117 7.26 8.42 2.06
N SER A 118 8.50 8.86 1.95
CA SER A 118 8.77 10.18 1.39
C SER A 118 8.30 10.26 -0.06
N TYR A 119 8.05 11.48 -0.56
CA TYR A 119 7.72 11.65 -1.97
C TYR A 119 8.86 11.23 -2.90
N ASP A 120 10.10 11.45 -2.51
CA ASP A 120 11.28 11.05 -3.30
C ASP A 120 11.37 9.51 -3.38
N ASP A 121 11.14 8.83 -2.26
CA ASP A 121 11.12 7.37 -2.20
C ASP A 121 9.91 6.77 -2.92
N LEU A 122 8.75 7.44 -2.90
CA LEU A 122 7.60 7.06 -3.73
C LEU A 122 7.93 7.17 -5.22
N VAL A 123 8.51 8.28 -5.66
CA VAL A 123 8.93 8.46 -7.05
C VAL A 123 9.96 7.42 -7.46
N GLU A 124 10.91 7.09 -6.58
CA GLU A 124 11.91 6.05 -6.85
C GLU A 124 11.28 4.65 -6.93
N MET A 125 10.31 4.32 -6.09
CA MET A 125 9.53 3.08 -6.18
C MET A 125 8.78 3.00 -7.50
N LEU A 126 8.12 4.09 -7.92
CA LEU A 126 7.42 4.17 -9.21
C LEU A 126 8.39 3.97 -10.38
N ARG A 127 9.56 4.62 -10.35
CA ARG A 127 10.62 4.47 -11.34
C ARG A 127 11.08 3.01 -11.42
N CYS A 128 11.40 2.39 -10.30
CA CYS A 128 11.82 0.98 -10.25
C CYS A 128 10.74 0.05 -10.81
N SER A 129 9.48 0.27 -10.43
CA SER A 129 8.33 -0.53 -10.90
C SER A 129 8.07 -0.39 -12.40
N LEU A 130 8.32 0.80 -12.97
CA LEU A 130 8.19 1.06 -14.40
C LEU A 130 9.31 0.40 -15.21
N PHE A 131 10.55 0.53 -14.76
CA PHE A 131 11.72 0.21 -15.58
C PHE A 131 12.38 -1.14 -15.28
N ALA A 132 11.94 -1.85 -14.24
CA ALA A 132 12.39 -3.22 -14.00
C ALA A 132 12.05 -4.12 -15.22
N PRO A 133 13.01 -4.91 -15.75
CA PRO A 133 12.83 -5.69 -16.97
C PRO A 133 11.65 -6.67 -16.92
N ARG A 134 11.39 -7.24 -15.74
CA ARG A 134 10.23 -8.08 -15.43
C ARG A 134 9.79 -7.78 -14.01
N VAL A 135 8.51 -7.56 -13.82
CA VAL A 135 7.91 -7.34 -12.48
C VAL A 135 6.90 -8.39 -12.12
N GLY A 136 6.40 -9.18 -13.08
CA GLY A 136 5.40 -10.21 -12.80
C GLY A 136 4.16 -9.65 -12.11
N HIS A 137 3.60 -10.40 -11.16
CA HIS A 137 2.70 -9.87 -10.13
C HIS A 137 3.49 -9.72 -8.84
N THR A 138 3.71 -8.48 -8.40
CA THR A 138 4.55 -8.17 -7.23
C THR A 138 3.76 -7.36 -6.21
N ILE A 139 3.69 -7.84 -4.97
CA ILE A 139 3.24 -7.08 -3.80
C ILE A 139 4.46 -6.46 -3.13
N VAL A 140 4.50 -5.14 -2.98
CA VAL A 140 5.59 -4.42 -2.31
C VAL A 140 5.04 -3.43 -1.29
N TYR A 141 5.71 -3.27 -0.15
CA TYR A 141 5.35 -2.26 0.84
C TYR A 141 6.01 -0.93 0.53
N GLY A 142 5.22 0.14 0.41
CA GLY A 142 5.70 1.48 0.14
C GLY A 142 6.03 2.22 1.44
N MET A 143 7.32 2.22 1.80
CA MET A 143 7.87 2.94 2.95
C MET A 143 9.32 3.35 2.66
N SER A 144 9.76 4.38 3.37
CA SER A 144 11.15 4.83 3.43
C SER A 144 12.00 3.95 4.35
N ASP A 145 13.31 4.24 4.47
CA ASP A 145 14.27 3.52 5.31
C ASP A 145 14.14 3.96 6.79
N ASN A 146 12.94 3.76 7.34
CA ASN A 146 12.60 4.18 8.69
C ASN A 146 13.29 3.28 9.74
N ASP A 147 13.70 3.83 10.88
CA ASP A 147 14.44 3.08 11.91
C ASP A 147 13.64 1.88 12.48
N SER A 148 12.32 2.01 12.52
CA SER A 148 11.40 0.95 12.98
C SER A 148 10.41 0.65 11.88
N VAL A 149 10.47 -0.54 11.29
CA VAL A 149 9.57 -0.97 10.21
C VAL A 149 8.80 -2.24 10.57
N TRP A 150 7.60 -2.37 10.01
CA TRP A 150 6.75 -3.55 10.17
C TRP A 150 6.75 -4.46 8.94
N TRP A 151 7.46 -4.06 7.89
CA TRP A 151 7.39 -4.69 6.58
C TRP A 151 8.78 -5.11 6.12
N ASP A 152 8.89 -6.23 5.41
CA ASP A 152 10.11 -6.77 4.81
C ASP A 152 9.91 -6.86 3.29
N ASN A 153 10.68 -6.07 2.53
CA ASN A 153 10.68 -6.06 1.06
C ASN A 153 11.73 -7.00 0.45
N ARG A 154 12.34 -7.92 1.21
CA ARG A 154 13.38 -8.83 0.72
C ARG A 154 12.95 -9.74 -0.43
N LEU A 155 11.67 -10.13 -0.48
CA LEU A 155 11.12 -10.95 -1.57
C LEU A 155 10.91 -10.19 -2.89
N VAL A 156 11.08 -8.86 -2.89
CA VAL A 156 10.85 -8.00 -4.06
C VAL A 156 12.09 -7.23 -4.50
N SER A 157 13.27 -7.73 -4.14
CA SER A 157 14.55 -7.12 -4.49
C SER A 157 14.79 -7.03 -6.01
N HIS A 158 14.06 -7.82 -6.82
CA HIS A 158 14.13 -7.76 -8.29
C HIS A 158 13.65 -6.42 -8.86
N LEU A 159 12.87 -5.64 -8.10
CA LEU A 159 12.51 -4.27 -8.50
C LEU A 159 13.71 -3.31 -8.43
N GLY A 160 14.73 -3.62 -7.63
CA GLY A 160 15.90 -2.75 -7.44
C GLY A 160 15.63 -1.50 -6.61
N TYR A 161 14.47 -1.40 -5.97
CA TYR A 161 14.12 -0.29 -5.09
C TYR A 161 14.97 -0.29 -3.82
N LYS A 162 15.55 0.87 -3.51
CA LYS A 162 16.29 1.13 -2.27
C LYS A 162 15.88 2.50 -1.74
N PRO A 163 15.12 2.57 -0.62
CA PRO A 163 14.76 3.85 -0.03
C PRO A 163 16.01 4.63 0.41
N LYS A 164 15.92 5.96 0.40
CA LYS A 164 17.01 6.86 0.80
C LYS A 164 16.63 7.79 1.93
N ASP A 165 15.35 8.12 2.05
CA ASP A 165 14.87 8.92 3.17
C ASP A 165 14.63 8.04 4.40
N SER A 166 14.58 8.67 5.57
CA SER A 166 14.21 8.04 6.82
C SER A 166 13.35 8.98 7.66
N SER A 167 12.34 8.43 8.33
CA SER A 167 11.51 9.19 9.27
C SER A 167 12.30 9.69 10.49
N SER A 168 13.48 9.14 10.77
CA SER A 168 14.33 9.48 11.93
C SER A 168 14.61 10.98 12.06
N LYS A 169 14.70 11.71 10.94
CA LYS A 169 14.84 13.18 10.92
C LYS A 169 13.70 13.92 11.63
N PHE A 170 12.54 13.28 11.77
CA PHE A 170 11.35 13.80 12.43
C PHE A 170 11.15 13.29 13.86
N ALA A 171 12.11 12.53 14.43
CA ALA A 171 11.98 11.98 15.78
C ALA A 171 11.69 13.05 16.85
N HIS A 172 12.20 14.27 16.66
CA HIS A 172 11.95 15.41 17.53
C HIS A 172 10.48 15.86 17.60
N LEU A 173 9.65 15.51 16.61
CA LEU A 173 8.20 15.81 16.60
C LEU A 173 7.41 14.85 17.50
N PHE A 174 7.96 13.67 17.80
CA PHE A 174 7.29 12.61 18.56
C PHE A 174 8.22 12.04 19.64
N PRO A 175 8.68 12.87 20.59
CA PRO A 175 9.61 12.43 21.62
C PRO A 175 9.02 11.26 22.43
N ASP A 176 9.88 10.35 22.86
CA ASP A 176 9.46 9.27 23.76
C ASP A 176 9.03 9.84 25.10
N THR A 177 7.88 9.38 25.58
CA THR A 177 7.34 9.71 26.89
C THR A 177 7.15 8.43 27.69
N SER A 178 6.97 8.57 29.01
CA SER A 178 6.56 7.46 29.87
C SER A 178 5.06 7.13 29.75
N ASP A 179 4.33 7.87 28.90
CA ASP A 179 2.90 7.68 28.70
C ASP A 179 2.68 6.66 27.60
N PHE A 180 2.24 5.47 28.00
CA PHE A 180 1.88 4.42 27.06
C PHE A 180 0.39 4.51 26.71
N PRO A 181 0.01 4.20 25.46
CA PRO A 181 -1.38 3.99 25.09
C PRO A 181 -2.05 2.96 26.00
N ALA A 182 -3.37 3.05 26.13
CA ALA A 182 -4.15 2.05 26.84
C ALA A 182 -3.89 0.66 26.23
N LYS A 183 -3.86 -0.39 27.06
CA LYS A 183 -3.54 -1.76 26.61
C LYS A 183 -4.51 -2.30 25.56
N ASP A 184 -5.72 -1.77 25.53
CA ASP A 184 -6.81 -2.10 24.62
C ASP A 184 -6.99 -1.08 23.50
N ASP A 185 -6.08 -0.11 23.35
CA ASP A 185 -6.11 0.84 22.23
C ASP A 185 -5.76 0.15 20.91
N VAL A 186 -6.81 -0.21 20.17
CA VAL A 186 -6.72 -0.87 18.85
C VAL A 186 -5.91 -0.07 17.84
N THR A 187 -5.82 1.26 17.98
CA THR A 187 -5.09 2.13 17.05
C THR A 187 -3.57 2.05 17.23
N THR A 188 -3.11 1.41 18.30
CA THR A 188 -1.68 1.20 18.58
C THR A 188 -1.31 -0.28 18.60
N MET A 189 -2.30 -1.17 18.80
CA MET A 189 -2.12 -2.62 18.69
C MET A 189 -1.96 -3.10 17.24
N TYR A 190 -2.63 -2.45 16.29
CA TYR A 190 -2.74 -2.89 14.90
C TYR A 190 -2.12 -1.91 13.90
N GLN A 191 -1.59 -2.44 12.81
CA GLN A 191 -0.85 -1.69 11.80
C GLN A 191 -1.72 -0.66 11.06
N GLY A 192 -3.04 -0.85 10.96
CA GLY A 192 -3.97 0.10 10.34
C GLY A 192 -4.15 1.40 11.13
N GLY A 193 -3.82 1.40 12.41
CA GLY A 193 -3.88 2.59 13.25
C GLY A 193 -5.30 3.16 13.41
N LYS A 194 -5.44 4.48 13.32
CA LYS A 194 -6.73 5.17 13.50
C LYS A 194 -7.80 4.78 12.47
N PHE A 195 -7.41 4.25 11.29
CA PHE A 195 -8.37 3.79 10.28
C PHE A 195 -9.29 2.67 10.79
N LEU A 196 -8.88 1.91 11.81
CA LEU A 196 -9.72 0.91 12.45
C LEU A 196 -10.95 1.52 13.13
N LEU A 197 -10.94 2.83 13.42
CA LEU A 197 -12.05 3.55 14.02
C LEU A 197 -12.95 4.25 12.99
N ASP A 198 -12.52 4.31 11.72
CA ASP A 198 -13.19 5.11 10.68
C ASP A 198 -14.38 4.39 10.04
N GLY A 199 -14.54 3.08 10.27
CA GLY A 199 -15.57 2.26 9.65
C GLY A 199 -16.12 1.13 10.53
N PRO A 200 -17.13 0.40 10.05
CA PRO A 200 -17.83 0.62 8.78
C PRO A 200 -18.66 1.92 8.79
N GLN A 201 -18.64 2.65 7.67
CA GLN A 201 -19.55 3.79 7.45
C GLN A 201 -20.84 3.29 6.79
N TYR A 202 -21.99 3.66 7.38
CA TYR A 202 -23.33 3.29 6.91
C TYR A 202 -24.00 4.44 6.18
#